data_AF-A0A9D7QSZ0-F1
#
_entry.id   AF-A0A9D7QSZ0-F1
#
_cell.length_a   1.000
_cell.length_b   1.000
_cell.length_c   1.000
_cell.angle_alpha   90.00
_cell.angle_beta   90.00
_cell.angle_gamma   90.00
#
_symmetry.space_group_name_H-M   'P 1'
#
loop_
_entity.id
_entity.type
_entity.pdbx_description
1 polymer ?
#
loop_
_entity_poly.entity_id
_entity_poly.type
_entity_poly.pdbx_seq_one_letter_code
_entity_poly.pdbx_strand_id
1 'polypeptide(L)'
;MTLRPAILAVLAGAALLAGCGDSAAPTAEKALAGPLQSLDDSKVRALLSEEARAALGILEQGARSEMAAYKAQYGHLPATYSELASMEGARTVAVAAITDALAEQVPFVRRETLEQVAGEFVDRAQQRLFEQLKAQDPAAGTPEPGQ
;
A
#
# COMPACT_ATOMS: atom_id res chain seq x y z
N MET A 1 53.84 -9.99 29.88
CA MET A 1 52.38 -9.89 29.97
C MET A 1 51.85 -9.41 28.63
N THR A 2 51.23 -10.30 27.87
CA THR A 2 50.60 -10.04 26.57
C THR A 2 49.14 -9.64 26.78
N LEU A 3 48.68 -8.57 26.14
CA LEU A 3 47.38 -8.42 25.48
C LEU A 3 47.21 -6.99 24.92
N ARG A 4 46.79 -6.92 23.65
CA ARG A 4 46.57 -5.72 22.81
C ARG A 4 45.44 -4.82 23.37
N PRO A 5 45.49 -3.49 23.16
CA PRO A 5 44.31 -2.65 23.30
C PRO A 5 43.66 -2.35 21.93
N ALA A 6 42.38 -2.70 21.88
CA ALA A 6 41.23 -2.07 21.25
C ALA A 6 41.43 -0.97 20.18
N ILE A 7 40.79 -1.24 19.04
CA ILE A 7 40.34 -0.29 18.01
C ILE A 7 39.11 0.47 18.56
N LEU A 8 38.89 1.67 18.03
CA LEU A 8 37.67 2.51 18.02
C LEU A 8 37.53 3.54 19.15
N ALA A 9 37.77 4.81 18.80
CA ALA A 9 36.83 5.92 19.05
C ALA A 9 37.30 7.24 18.41
N VAL A 10 36.38 7.85 17.65
CA VAL A 10 35.98 9.27 17.78
C VAL A 10 36.80 10.36 17.05
N LEU A 11 36.15 10.88 16.00
CA LEU A 11 35.95 12.29 15.63
C LEU A 11 37.15 13.23 15.47
N ALA A 12 37.45 13.56 14.21
CA ALA A 12 37.57 14.93 13.72
C ALA A 12 37.23 14.87 12.22
N GLY A 13 36.33 15.66 11.64
CA GLY A 13 36.11 17.06 11.94
C GLY A 13 36.61 17.88 10.74
N ALA A 14 35.72 18.02 9.76
CA ALA A 14 35.59 19.12 8.81
C ALA A 14 36.63 19.36 7.70
N ALA A 15 36.03 19.80 6.60
CA ALA A 15 36.56 20.64 5.53
C ALA A 15 37.43 19.96 4.48
N LEU A 16 36.87 19.78 3.28
CA LEU A 16 37.50 20.20 2.02
C LEU A 16 36.39 20.47 0.97
N LEU A 17 36.36 21.72 0.48
CA LEU A 17 36.01 22.13 -0.89
C LEU A 17 34.53 21.98 -1.31
N ALA A 18 33.70 23.04 -1.39
CA ALA A 18 33.83 24.19 -2.29
C ALA A 18 34.60 23.88 -3.59
N GLY A 19 33.91 23.26 -4.55
CA GLY A 19 34.41 23.05 -5.91
C GLY A 19 33.27 22.56 -6.81
N CYS A 20 33.00 23.32 -7.88
CA CYS A 20 31.99 23.09 -8.91
C CYS A 20 31.73 21.63 -9.27
N GLY A 21 30.46 21.24 -9.25
CA GLY A 21 30.00 20.00 -9.84
C GLY A 21 28.51 19.90 -9.64
N ASP A 22 27.77 20.31 -10.67
CA ASP A 22 26.36 20.00 -10.85
C ASP A 22 26.16 18.49 -10.61
N SER A 23 25.72 18.15 -9.41
CA SER A 23 25.45 16.79 -9.00
C SER A 23 24.53 16.95 -7.83
N ALA A 24 23.24 17.08 -8.16
CA ALA A 24 22.17 16.80 -7.22
C ALA A 24 22.52 15.48 -6.53
N ALA A 25 23.04 15.56 -5.30
CA ALA A 25 23.03 14.43 -4.40
C ALA A 25 21.58 13.93 -4.46
N PRO A 26 21.31 12.68 -4.86
CA PRO A 26 19.95 12.18 -4.87
C PRO A 26 19.46 12.40 -3.46
N THR A 27 18.50 13.33 -3.31
CA THR A 27 17.91 13.63 -2.02
C THR A 27 17.50 12.29 -1.44
N ALA A 28 17.72 12.06 -0.15
CA ALA A 28 17.39 10.80 0.50
C ALA A 28 15.95 10.35 0.15
N GLU A 29 15.07 11.29 -0.18
CA GLU A 29 13.74 11.10 -0.78
C GLU A 29 13.71 10.31 -2.09
N LYS A 30 14.60 10.56 -3.05
CA LYS A 30 14.69 9.82 -4.31
C LYS A 30 15.32 8.43 -4.13
N ALA A 31 16.22 8.30 -3.16
CA ALA A 31 16.81 7.01 -2.78
C ALA A 31 15.84 6.12 -1.97
N LEU A 32 14.85 6.71 -1.28
CA LEU A 32 13.78 6.00 -0.57
C LEU A 32 12.54 5.75 -1.44
N ALA A 33 12.30 6.55 -2.48
CA ALA A 33 11.22 6.33 -3.45
C ALA A 33 11.36 4.99 -4.20
N GLY A 34 12.58 4.56 -4.55
CA GLY A 34 12.82 3.25 -5.20
C GLY A 34 12.48 2.02 -4.32
N PRO A 35 12.93 1.99 -3.05
CA PRO A 35 12.53 0.98 -2.07
C PRO A 35 11.03 0.96 -1.75
N LEU A 36 10.36 2.11 -1.73
CA LEU A 36 8.91 2.21 -1.48
C LEU A 36 8.08 1.84 -2.70
N GLN A 37 8.50 2.20 -3.92
CA GLN A 37 7.88 1.74 -5.17
C GLN A 37 8.03 0.23 -5.40
N SER A 38 8.97 -0.41 -4.69
CA SER A 38 9.18 -1.87 -4.69
C SER A 38 8.66 -2.57 -3.43
N LEU A 39 7.88 -1.85 -2.59
CA LEU A 39 7.04 -2.51 -1.58
C LEU A 39 5.90 -3.21 -2.30
N ASP A 40 6.20 -4.44 -2.72
CA ASP A 40 5.21 -5.41 -3.15
C ASP A 40 4.13 -5.55 -2.06
N ASP A 41 2.89 -5.79 -2.46
CA ASP A 41 1.72 -5.80 -1.58
C ASP A 41 1.86 -6.81 -0.44
N SER A 42 2.64 -7.86 -0.66
CA SER A 42 3.02 -8.85 0.35
C SER A 42 3.82 -8.23 1.51
N LYS A 43 4.75 -7.31 1.21
CA LYS A 43 5.55 -6.60 2.20
C LYS A 43 4.72 -5.56 2.94
N VAL A 44 3.86 -4.83 2.24
CA VAL A 44 2.93 -3.88 2.87
C VAL A 44 2.02 -4.62 3.85
N ARG A 45 1.43 -5.76 3.45
CA ARG A 45 0.60 -6.61 4.33
C ARG A 45 1.34 -7.08 5.58
N ALA A 46 2.62 -7.44 5.46
CA ALA A 46 3.43 -7.89 6.59
C ALA A 46 3.68 -6.76 7.62
N LEU A 47 3.74 -5.51 7.16
CA LEU A 47 3.99 -4.32 7.98
C LEU A 47 2.72 -3.70 8.58
N LEU A 48 1.53 -4.20 8.22
CA LEU A 48 0.28 -3.68 8.76
C LEU A 48 0.15 -3.98 10.26
N SER A 49 -0.22 -2.96 11.03
CA SER A 49 -0.72 -3.10 12.39
C SER A 49 -2.05 -3.86 12.41
N GLU A 50 -2.47 -4.30 13.60
CA GLU A 50 -3.79 -4.94 13.77
C GLU A 50 -4.93 -3.99 13.37
N GLU A 51 -4.81 -2.70 13.67
CA GLU A 51 -5.77 -1.67 13.30
C GLU A 51 -5.84 -1.50 11.77
N ALA A 52 -4.69 -1.46 11.10
CA ALA A 52 -4.64 -1.34 9.64
C ALA A 52 -5.20 -2.60 8.94
N ARG A 53 -4.96 -3.79 9.51
CA ARG A 53 -5.59 -5.04 9.04
C ARG A 53 -7.09 -5.03 9.25
N ALA A 54 -7.56 -4.55 10.41
CA ALA A 54 -8.98 -4.43 10.70
C ALA A 54 -9.67 -3.44 9.76
N ALA A 55 -9.08 -2.27 9.51
CA ALA A 55 -9.60 -1.29 8.58
C ALA A 55 -9.68 -1.84 7.14
N LEU A 56 -8.64 -2.55 6.69
CA LEU A 56 -8.66 -3.25 5.40
C LEU A 56 -9.75 -4.34 5.36
N GLY A 57 -9.92 -5.11 6.43
CA GLY A 57 -10.95 -6.13 6.54
C GLY A 57 -12.38 -5.54 6.47
N ILE A 58 -12.62 -4.42 7.15
CA ILE A 58 -13.90 -3.69 7.09
C ILE A 58 -14.16 -3.20 5.66
N LEU A 59 -13.14 -2.66 4.99
CA LEU A 59 -13.24 -2.24 3.60
C LEU A 59 -13.60 -3.41 2.68
N GLU A 60 -12.89 -4.54 2.81
CA GLU A 60 -13.14 -5.74 2.01
C GLU A 60 -14.54 -6.32 2.26
N GLN A 61 -15.00 -6.34 3.52
CA GLN A 61 -16.33 -6.82 3.88
C GLN A 61 -17.44 -5.89 3.36
N GLY A 62 -17.26 -4.57 3.49
CA GLY A 62 -18.16 -3.57 2.94
C GLY A 62 -18.29 -3.71 1.43
N ALA A 63 -17.15 -3.86 0.73
CA ALA A 63 -17.13 -4.07 -0.71
C ALA A 63 -17.94 -5.31 -1.13
N ARG A 64 -17.78 -6.45 -0.43
CA ARG A 64 -18.57 -7.66 -0.69
C ARG A 64 -20.07 -7.43 -0.51
N SER A 65 -20.45 -6.75 0.57
CA SER A 65 -21.85 -6.44 0.86
C SER A 65 -22.47 -5.55 -0.21
N GLU A 66 -21.76 -4.50 -0.63
CA GLU A 66 -22.21 -3.56 -1.65
C GLU A 66 -22.31 -4.21 -3.04
N MET A 67 -21.35 -5.04 -3.41
CA MET A 67 -21.44 -5.82 -4.67
C MET A 67 -22.63 -6.79 -4.66
N ALA A 68 -22.90 -7.44 -3.54
CA ALA A 68 -24.06 -8.32 -3.39
C ALA A 68 -25.37 -7.54 -3.48
N ALA A 69 -25.46 -6.37 -2.84
CA ALA A 69 -26.61 -5.48 -2.92
C ALA A 69 -26.83 -4.96 -4.35
N TYR A 70 -25.76 -4.51 -5.01
CA TYR A 70 -25.78 -4.07 -6.41
C TYR A 70 -26.31 -5.19 -7.32
N LYS A 71 -25.77 -6.40 -7.18
CA LYS A 71 -26.25 -7.56 -7.96
C LYS A 71 -27.71 -7.90 -7.68
N ALA A 72 -28.15 -7.84 -6.43
CA ALA A 72 -29.54 -8.07 -6.07
C ALA A 72 -30.48 -7.00 -6.69
N GLN A 73 -30.00 -5.76 -6.84
CA GLN A 73 -30.76 -4.65 -7.39
C GLN A 73 -30.79 -4.64 -8.93
N TYR A 74 -29.65 -4.88 -9.58
CA TYR A 74 -29.47 -4.68 -11.03
C TYR A 74 -29.33 -6.00 -11.81
N GLY A 75 -29.24 -7.14 -11.13
CA GLY A 75 -29.14 -8.46 -11.76
C GLY A 75 -27.74 -8.82 -12.29
N HIS A 76 -26.77 -7.92 -12.18
CA HIS A 76 -25.37 -8.13 -12.58
C HIS A 76 -24.41 -7.49 -11.59
N LEU A 77 -23.15 -7.93 -11.57
CA LEU A 77 -22.10 -7.26 -10.79
C LEU A 77 -21.78 -5.88 -11.40
N PRO A 78 -21.32 -4.91 -10.58
CA PRO A 78 -20.87 -3.62 -11.09
C PRO A 78 -19.69 -3.81 -12.05
N ALA A 79 -19.52 -2.91 -13.03
CA ALA A 79 -18.40 -3.02 -13.97
C ALA A 79 -17.07 -2.56 -13.36
N THR A 80 -17.16 -1.63 -12.39
CA THR A 80 -16.02 -1.00 -11.71
C THR A 80 -16.36 -0.67 -10.25
N TYR A 81 -15.33 -0.48 -9.41
CA TYR A 81 -15.53 -0.01 -8.02
C TYR A 81 -16.16 1.36 -7.90
N SER A 82 -16.00 2.23 -8.90
CA SER A 82 -16.58 3.58 -8.89
C SER A 82 -18.11 3.58 -8.87
N GLU A 83 -18.75 2.47 -9.22
CA GLU A 83 -20.20 2.30 -9.11
C GLU A 83 -20.66 2.06 -7.65
N LEU A 84 -19.72 1.81 -6.74
CA LEU A 84 -19.97 1.58 -5.31
C LEU A 84 -19.65 2.85 -4.50
N ALA A 85 -20.49 3.87 -4.63
CA ALA A 85 -20.27 5.19 -4.04
C ALA A 85 -20.16 5.20 -2.50
N SER A 86 -20.72 4.20 -1.81
CA SER A 86 -20.67 4.10 -0.34
C SER A 86 -19.29 3.72 0.22
N MET A 87 -18.32 3.37 -0.62
CA MET A 87 -17.02 2.83 -0.21
C MET A 87 -15.96 3.91 0.09
N GLU A 88 -16.19 5.17 -0.27
CA GLU A 88 -15.18 6.24 -0.18
C GLU A 88 -14.74 6.51 1.27
N GLY A 89 -15.68 6.48 2.22
CA GLY A 89 -15.39 6.66 3.64
C GLY A 89 -14.53 5.53 4.20
N ALA A 90 -14.88 4.27 3.92
CA ALA A 90 -14.11 3.10 4.34
C ALA A 90 -12.71 3.09 3.70
N ARG A 91 -12.59 3.52 2.44
CA ARG A 91 -11.30 3.65 1.74
C ARG A 91 -10.42 4.67 2.45
N THR A 92 -10.96 5.84 2.78
CA THR A 92 -10.22 6.90 3.47
C THR A 92 -9.68 6.41 4.81
N VAL A 93 -10.51 5.71 5.59
CA VAL A 93 -10.09 5.12 6.88
C VAL A 93 -8.98 4.08 6.70
N ALA A 94 -9.12 3.18 5.71
CA ALA A 94 -8.12 2.16 5.42
C ALA A 94 -6.76 2.78 5.02
N VAL A 95 -6.77 3.78 4.13
CA VAL A 95 -5.56 4.49 3.70
C VAL A 95 -4.87 5.18 4.88
N ALA A 96 -5.63 5.86 5.73
CA ALA A 96 -5.08 6.53 6.91
C ALA A 96 -4.44 5.52 7.89
N ALA A 97 -5.14 4.44 8.22
CA ALA A 97 -4.64 3.42 9.14
C ALA A 97 -3.37 2.72 8.60
N ILE A 98 -3.32 2.43 7.30
CA ILE A 98 -2.15 1.84 6.65
C ILE A 98 -0.99 2.84 6.62
N THR A 99 -1.27 4.12 6.34
CA THR A 99 -0.25 5.18 6.37
C THR A 99 0.40 5.28 7.74
N ASP A 100 -0.41 5.30 8.80
CA ASP A 100 0.09 5.40 10.17
C ASP A 100 0.93 4.15 10.53
N ALA A 101 0.47 2.95 10.15
CA ALA A 101 1.24 1.71 10.35
C ALA A 101 2.59 1.73 9.59
N LEU A 102 2.63 2.27 8.37
CA LEU A 102 3.87 2.42 7.62
C LEU A 102 4.79 3.48 8.27
N ALA A 103 4.23 4.59 8.75
CA ALA A 103 4.99 5.67 9.38
C ALA A 103 5.74 5.22 10.64
N GLU A 104 5.16 4.30 11.40
CA GLU A 104 5.83 3.67 12.56
C GLU A 104 7.06 2.85 12.15
N GLN A 105 7.04 2.22 10.97
CA GLN A 105 8.11 1.34 10.49
C GLN A 105 9.19 2.10 9.72
N VAL A 106 8.82 3.19 9.04
CA VAL A 106 9.73 4.00 8.20
C VAL A 106 9.64 5.48 8.57
N PRO A 107 10.17 5.89 9.75
CA PRO A 107 9.99 7.25 10.29
C PRO A 107 10.70 8.36 9.49
N PHE A 108 11.57 8.00 8.54
CA PHE A 108 12.32 8.95 7.71
C PHE A 108 11.61 9.29 6.39
N VAL A 109 10.50 8.61 6.08
CA VAL A 109 9.72 8.83 4.86
C VAL A 109 8.65 9.87 5.13
N ARG A 110 8.46 10.80 4.19
CA ARG A 110 7.39 11.80 4.28
C ARG A 110 6.02 11.15 4.29
N ARG A 111 5.11 11.68 5.12
CA ARG A 111 3.74 11.15 5.25
C ARG A 111 3.02 11.12 3.90
N GLU A 112 3.18 12.15 3.08
CA GLU A 112 2.55 12.24 1.76
C GLU A 112 2.97 11.08 0.83
N THR A 113 4.22 10.64 0.93
CA THR A 113 4.71 9.47 0.17
C THR A 113 4.11 8.18 0.72
N LEU A 114 3.97 8.05 2.03
CA LEU A 114 3.33 6.89 2.66
C LEU A 114 1.83 6.81 2.33
N GLU A 115 1.15 7.95 2.28
CA GLU A 115 -0.25 8.05 1.86
C GLU A 115 -0.45 7.62 0.41
N GLN A 116 0.47 7.99 -0.49
CA GLN A 116 0.47 7.50 -1.87
C GLN A 116 0.63 5.98 -1.93
N VAL A 117 1.61 5.43 -1.21
CA VAL A 117 1.85 3.97 -1.17
C VAL A 117 0.65 3.22 -0.58
N ALA A 118 0.09 3.73 0.52
CA ALA A 118 -1.11 3.17 1.14
C ALA A 118 -2.32 3.22 0.21
N GLY A 119 -2.52 4.36 -0.49
CA GLY A 119 -3.57 4.53 -1.49
C GLY A 119 -3.48 3.51 -2.61
N GLU A 120 -2.31 3.40 -3.24
CA GLU A 120 -2.07 2.42 -4.31
C GLU A 120 -2.27 0.98 -3.84
N PHE A 121 -1.81 0.66 -2.62
CA PHE A 121 -2.01 -0.66 -2.03
C PHE A 121 -3.49 -0.98 -1.83
N VAL A 122 -4.27 -0.02 -1.31
CA VAL A 122 -5.72 -0.18 -1.13
C VAL A 122 -6.41 -0.36 -2.47
N ASP A 123 -6.06 0.43 -3.48
CA ASP A 123 -6.63 0.33 -4.83
C ASP A 123 -6.36 -1.04 -5.45
N ARG A 124 -5.13 -1.58 -5.31
CA ARG A 124 -4.79 -2.94 -5.76
C ARG A 124 -5.51 -4.01 -4.96
N ALA A 125 -5.67 -3.83 -3.64
CA ALA A 125 -6.42 -4.75 -2.79
C ALA A 125 -7.90 -4.82 -3.18
N GLN A 126 -8.52 -3.66 -3.42
CA GLN A 126 -9.88 -3.57 -3.96
C GLN A 126 -9.94 -4.29 -5.31
N GLN A 127 -9.12 -3.92 -6.30
CA GLN A 127 -9.16 -4.55 -7.62
C GLN A 127 -9.07 -6.09 -7.54
N ARG A 128 -8.15 -6.63 -6.73
CA ARG A 128 -8.04 -8.09 -6.52
C ARG A 128 -9.31 -8.70 -5.95
N LEU A 129 -9.94 -8.04 -4.98
CA LEU A 129 -11.20 -8.51 -4.40
C LEU A 129 -12.31 -8.55 -5.45
N PHE A 130 -12.41 -7.54 -6.29
CA PHE A 130 -13.41 -7.49 -7.36
C PHE A 130 -13.19 -8.57 -8.41
N GLU A 131 -11.96 -8.76 -8.88
CA GLU A 131 -11.64 -9.86 -9.79
C GLU A 131 -11.95 -11.23 -9.16
N GLN A 132 -11.63 -11.42 -7.87
CA GLN A 132 -11.97 -12.64 -7.15
C GLN A 132 -13.48 -12.89 -7.09
N LEU A 133 -14.29 -11.84 -6.88
CA LEU A 133 -15.74 -11.96 -6.78
C LEU A 133 -16.39 -12.18 -8.15
N LYS A 134 -15.87 -11.55 -9.21
CA LYS A 134 -16.30 -11.84 -10.58
C LYS A 134 -15.98 -13.29 -10.97
N ALA A 135 -14.80 -13.78 -10.61
CA ALA A 135 -14.42 -15.17 -10.84
C ALA A 135 -15.28 -16.18 -10.05
N GLN A 136 -15.85 -15.75 -8.92
CA GLN A 136 -16.77 -16.54 -8.10
C GLN A 136 -18.23 -16.42 -8.54
N ASP A 137 -18.56 -15.56 -9.52
CA ASP A 137 -19.93 -15.39 -9.98
C ASP A 137 -20.34 -16.55 -10.91
N PRO A 138 -21.28 -17.44 -10.51
CA PRO A 138 -21.73 -18.53 -11.36
C PRO A 138 -22.42 -18.07 -12.65
N ALA A 139 -22.87 -16.80 -12.73
CA ALA A 139 -23.43 -16.23 -13.96
C ALA A 139 -22.40 -16.01 -15.08
N ALA A 140 -21.09 -16.03 -14.76
CA ALA A 140 -20.02 -15.94 -15.76
C ALA A 140 -19.78 -17.28 -16.50
N GLY A 141 -20.47 -18.36 -16.10
CA GLY A 141 -20.15 -19.74 -16.49
C GLY A 141 -21.27 -20.53 -17.15
N THR A 142 -22.19 -19.90 -17.88
CA THR A 142 -23.04 -20.65 -18.83
C THR A 142 -22.78 -20.14 -20.24
N PRO A 143 -21.86 -20.75 -21.02
CA PRO A 143 -22.08 -20.78 -22.46
C PRO A 143 -23.42 -21.48 -22.66
N GLU A 144 -24.38 -20.78 -23.28
CA GLU A 144 -25.61 -21.41 -23.74
C GLU A 144 -25.22 -22.67 -24.54
N PRO A 145 -25.74 -23.87 -24.19
CA PRO A 145 -25.61 -25.02 -25.07
C PRO A 145 -26.51 -24.77 -26.28
N GLY A 146 -25.94 -24.18 -27.33
CA GLY A 146 -26.68 -23.75 -28.50
C GLY A 146 -25.82 -23.65 -29.75
N GLN A 147 -25.36 -24.79 -30.27
CA GLN A 147 -25.60 -25.27 -31.65
C GLN A 147 -24.86 -26.57 -31.96
#